data_AF-A0A5E5BWV6-F1
#
_entry.id   AF-A0A5E5BWV6-F1
#
_cell.length_a   1.000
_cell.length_b   1.000
_cell.length_c   1.000
_cell.angle_alpha   90.00
_cell.angle_beta   90.00
_cell.angle_gamma   90.00
#
_symmetry.space_group_name_H-M   'P 1'
#
loop_
_entity.id
_entity.type
_entity.pdbx_description
1 polymer ?
#
loop_
_entity_poly.entity_id
_entity_poly.type
_entity_poly.pdbx_seq_one_letter_code
_entity_poly.pdbx_strand_id
1 'polypeptide(L)'
;MAKSTTTVPPVRSDMPDPVNTGVEAPAKGEGKAAPVRHRSAASRAGKTGRHVTPAPVAQEYLLKAAVELFHAEGVRAVGVDAVVKRAGVNKMCLYRQFASKDELILAYLDHMQTASLTRIDESIAKRAGEPRAQMLQIFLDLAERASKPGYRGCPFVNVAAEFPDPEHAARKSVVNYKAEVVQRLTALATAAGVRNPAPLVDALSLILEGAYAASQTFGPGSPPLRILPTVARQIIEAGMAGELDAA
;
A
#
# COMPACT_ATOMS: atom_id res chain seq x y z
N MET A 1 -18.42 -41.96 19.40
CA MET A 1 -18.80 -40.63 18.89
C MET A 1 -17.54 -39.89 18.49
N ALA A 2 -17.28 -39.81 17.17
CA ALA A 2 -16.05 -39.25 16.62
C ALA A 2 -16.11 -37.72 16.60
N LYS A 3 -15.07 -37.05 17.11
CA LYS A 3 -14.87 -35.60 16.99
C LYS A 3 -14.09 -35.34 15.70
N SER A 4 -14.73 -34.67 14.75
CA SER A 4 -14.12 -34.23 13.50
C SER A 4 -13.37 -32.91 13.74
N THR A 5 -12.05 -32.96 13.78
CA THR A 5 -11.17 -31.78 13.75
C THR A 5 -10.82 -31.46 12.30
N THR A 6 -11.42 -30.41 11.76
CA THR A 6 -11.03 -29.87 10.45
C THR A 6 -9.80 -28.99 10.62
N THR A 7 -8.66 -29.53 10.21
CA THR A 7 -7.37 -28.85 10.12
C THR A 7 -7.36 -27.94 8.88
N VAL A 8 -7.21 -26.63 9.08
CA VAL A 8 -6.98 -25.66 8.00
C VAL A 8 -5.47 -25.63 7.69
N PRO A 9 -5.03 -25.82 6.44
CA PRO A 9 -3.60 -25.80 6.10
C PRO A 9 -3.05 -24.36 6.06
N PRO A 10 -1.74 -24.17 6.30
CA PRO A 10 -1.11 -22.85 6.26
C PRO A 10 -1.01 -22.33 4.83
N VAL A 11 -1.48 -21.10 4.60
CA VAL A 11 -1.26 -20.36 3.36
C VAL A 11 0.21 -19.92 3.33
N ARG A 12 0.95 -20.39 2.32
CA ARG A 12 2.33 -19.96 2.05
C ARG A 12 2.33 -18.48 1.67
N SER A 13 2.87 -17.63 2.55
CA SER A 13 3.05 -16.19 2.34
C SER A 13 4.42 -15.89 1.72
N ASP A 14 4.58 -16.23 0.44
CA ASP A 14 5.74 -15.78 -0.36
C ASP A 14 5.24 -14.86 -1.50
N MET A 15 4.58 -13.76 -1.15
CA MET A 15 4.37 -12.65 -2.09
C MET A 15 5.33 -11.50 -1.75
N PRO A 16 6.23 -11.12 -2.67
CA PRO A 16 7.11 -9.98 -2.46
C PRO A 16 6.30 -8.67 -2.42
N ASP A 17 6.80 -7.71 -1.63
CA ASP A 17 6.24 -6.36 -1.49
C ASP A 17 6.03 -5.73 -2.90
N PRO A 18 4.79 -5.42 -3.32
CA PRO A 18 4.50 -4.97 -4.70
C PRO A 18 5.07 -3.60 -5.04
N VAL A 19 5.76 -2.94 -4.10
CA VAL A 19 6.25 -1.56 -4.21
C VAL A 19 7.75 -1.43 -3.96
N ASN A 20 8.48 -2.52 -3.70
CA ASN A 20 9.93 -2.46 -3.45
C ASN A 20 10.72 -3.46 -4.29
N THR A 21 10.50 -3.43 -5.61
CA THR A 21 11.41 -4.05 -6.59
C THR A 21 12.41 -3.00 -7.06
N GLY A 22 13.64 -3.08 -6.54
CA GLY A 22 14.74 -2.19 -6.90
C GLY A 22 14.99 -2.15 -8.41
N VAL A 23 15.13 -0.95 -8.96
CA VAL A 23 15.51 -0.72 -10.36
C VAL A 23 17.04 -0.69 -10.44
N GLU A 24 17.64 -1.78 -10.93
CA GLU A 24 19.03 -1.79 -11.42
C GLU A 24 19.08 -1.34 -12.90
N ALA A 25 19.93 -0.37 -13.20
CA ALA A 25 20.19 0.12 -14.55
C ALA A 25 21.26 -0.75 -15.25
N PRO A 26 21.13 -1.11 -16.55
CA PRO A 26 22.20 -1.80 -17.24
C PRO A 26 23.19 -0.82 -17.88
N ALA A 27 24.47 -1.19 -17.76
CA ALA A 27 25.63 -0.53 -18.32
C ALA A 27 25.72 -0.68 -19.86
N LYS A 28 26.34 0.33 -20.49
CA LYS A 28 26.63 0.41 -21.93
C LYS A 28 27.76 -0.53 -22.33
N GLY A 29 27.63 -1.17 -23.50
CA GLY A 29 28.71 -1.84 -24.21
C GLY A 29 28.54 -1.69 -25.73
N GLU A 30 29.52 -1.06 -26.38
CA GLU A 30 29.58 -0.81 -27.81
C GLU A 30 30.20 -2.00 -28.57
N GLY A 31 29.77 -2.22 -29.82
CA GLY A 31 30.38 -3.19 -30.73
C GLY A 31 29.82 -3.11 -32.15
N LYS A 32 30.54 -2.44 -33.05
CA LYS A 32 30.26 -2.26 -34.49
C LYS A 32 30.68 -3.50 -35.31
N ALA A 33 29.85 -3.92 -36.27
CA ALA A 33 30.27 -4.39 -37.60
C ALA A 33 29.05 -4.57 -38.55
N ALA A 34 29.24 -4.26 -39.84
CA ALA A 34 28.30 -4.40 -40.97
C ALA A 34 29.11 -4.88 -42.21
N PRO A 35 28.50 -5.18 -43.37
CA PRO A 35 27.25 -5.89 -43.67
C PRO A 35 27.47 -7.06 -44.66
N VAL A 36 26.50 -7.98 -44.80
CA VAL A 36 26.44 -8.90 -45.95
C VAL A 36 25.05 -8.86 -46.57
N ARG A 37 25.00 -8.64 -47.88
CA ARG A 37 23.79 -8.50 -48.71
C ARG A 37 23.29 -9.87 -49.13
N HIS A 38 22.02 -10.17 -48.89
CA HIS A 38 21.28 -11.16 -49.68
C HIS A 38 19.90 -10.64 -50.09
N ARG A 39 19.52 -11.02 -51.31
CA ARG A 39 18.42 -10.46 -52.12
C ARG A 39 17.02 -10.79 -51.59
N SER A 40 16.16 -9.80 -51.81
CA SER A 40 14.70 -9.74 -51.73
C SER A 40 13.91 -11.03 -52.02
N ALA A 41 12.93 -11.30 -51.14
CA ALA A 41 11.61 -11.82 -51.52
C ALA A 41 10.55 -11.08 -50.69
N ALA A 42 9.65 -10.37 -51.38
CA ALA A 42 8.57 -9.61 -50.78
C ALA A 42 7.57 -10.56 -50.10
N SER A 43 7.60 -10.60 -48.77
CA SER A 43 6.54 -11.20 -47.96
C SER A 43 5.43 -10.18 -47.78
N ARG A 44 4.23 -10.49 -48.29
CA ARG A 44 3.01 -9.72 -48.03
C ARG A 44 2.80 -9.69 -46.51
N ALA A 45 2.97 -8.51 -45.91
CA ALA A 45 2.62 -8.25 -44.52
C ALA A 45 1.11 -8.50 -44.34
N GLY A 46 0.77 -9.68 -43.83
CA GLY A 46 -0.54 -9.91 -43.26
C GLY A 46 -0.76 -8.87 -42.17
N LYS A 47 -1.86 -8.11 -42.26
CA LYS A 47 -2.33 -7.23 -41.19
C LYS A 47 -2.31 -8.04 -39.89
N THR A 48 -1.34 -7.77 -39.02
CA THR A 48 -1.33 -8.32 -37.67
C THR A 48 -2.65 -7.92 -37.04
N GLY A 49 -3.53 -8.91 -36.83
CA GLY A 49 -4.82 -8.69 -36.19
C GLY A 49 -4.59 -7.84 -34.95
N ARG A 50 -5.37 -6.77 -34.80
CA ARG A 50 -5.27 -5.87 -33.67
C ARG A 50 -5.35 -6.72 -32.40
N HIS A 51 -4.23 -6.89 -31.70
CA HIS A 51 -4.19 -7.73 -30.50
C HIS A 51 -5.08 -7.05 -29.45
N VAL A 52 -6.32 -7.52 -29.33
CA VAL A 52 -7.25 -7.03 -28.33
C VAL A 52 -6.90 -7.76 -27.04
N THR A 53 -6.16 -7.10 -26.16
CA THR A 53 -5.97 -7.58 -24.80
C THR A 53 -7.36 -7.77 -24.16
N PRO A 54 -7.69 -8.96 -23.63
CA PRO A 54 -8.97 -9.19 -22.96
C PRO A 54 -9.22 -8.14 -21.88
N ALA A 55 -10.47 -7.71 -21.73
CA ALA A 55 -10.81 -6.61 -20.82
C ALA A 55 -10.32 -6.81 -19.37
N PRO A 56 -10.50 -7.99 -18.73
CA PRO A 56 -10.00 -8.23 -17.38
C PRO A 56 -8.48 -8.08 -17.26
N VAL A 57 -7.75 -8.59 -18.25
CA VAL A 57 -6.28 -8.51 -18.30
C VAL A 57 -5.81 -7.06 -18.47
N ALA A 58 -6.53 -6.28 -19.29
CA ALA A 58 -6.23 -4.86 -19.46
C ALA A 58 -6.50 -4.05 -18.19
N GLN A 59 -7.57 -4.36 -17.45
CA GLN A 59 -7.89 -3.71 -16.17
C GLN A 59 -6.78 -3.96 -15.14
N GLU A 60 -6.30 -5.20 -15.04
CA GLU A 60 -5.21 -5.58 -14.14
C GLU A 60 -3.91 -4.84 -14.48
N TYR A 61 -3.51 -4.80 -15.76
CA TYR A 61 -2.30 -4.06 -16.17
C TYR A 61 -2.39 -2.56 -15.89
N LEU A 62 -3.57 -1.97 -16.09
CA LEU A 62 -3.81 -0.56 -15.78
C LEU A 62 -3.73 -0.30 -14.26
N LEU A 63 -4.36 -1.15 -13.45
CA LEU A 63 -4.31 -1.02 -11.99
C LEU A 63 -2.89 -1.20 -11.47
N LYS A 64 -2.15 -2.21 -11.96
CA LYS A 64 -0.74 -2.41 -11.58
C LYS A 64 0.12 -1.20 -11.92
N ALA A 65 -0.01 -0.67 -13.14
CA ALA A 65 0.71 0.53 -13.56
C ALA A 65 0.34 1.75 -12.69
N ALA A 66 -0.93 1.89 -12.33
CA ALA A 66 -1.40 2.95 -11.45
C ALA A 66 -0.84 2.81 -10.03
N VAL A 67 -0.84 1.60 -9.45
CA VAL A 67 -0.24 1.33 -8.12
C VAL A 67 1.22 1.74 -8.09
N GLU A 68 2.01 1.31 -9.08
CA GLU A 68 3.43 1.65 -9.18
C GLU A 68 3.64 3.17 -9.28
N LEU A 69 2.97 3.82 -10.22
CA LEU A 69 3.20 5.24 -10.52
C LEU A 69 2.61 6.16 -9.44
N PHE A 70 1.35 5.97 -9.05
CA PHE A 70 0.68 6.83 -8.06
C PHE A 70 1.37 6.77 -6.70
N HIS A 71 1.82 5.59 -6.27
CA HIS A 71 2.53 5.47 -4.99
C HIS A 71 3.94 6.07 -5.04
N ALA A 72 4.66 5.91 -6.15
CA ALA A 72 6.02 6.40 -6.28
C ALA A 72 6.10 7.92 -6.55
N GLU A 73 5.17 8.47 -7.34
CA GLU A 73 5.28 9.81 -7.93
C GLU A 73 4.14 10.76 -7.52
N GLY A 74 3.07 10.24 -6.90
CA GLY A 74 1.90 11.02 -6.48
C GLY A 74 0.76 10.99 -7.50
N VAL A 75 -0.47 11.06 -6.99
CA VAL A 75 -1.69 10.83 -7.79
C VAL A 75 -1.95 11.98 -8.77
N ARG A 76 -1.77 13.23 -8.35
CA ARG A 76 -2.00 14.42 -9.19
C ARG A 76 -0.92 14.58 -10.25
N ALA A 77 0.34 14.31 -9.91
CA ALA A 77 1.48 14.43 -10.81
C ALA A 77 1.41 13.43 -11.99
N VAL A 78 0.93 12.21 -11.74
CA VAL A 78 0.85 11.17 -12.77
C VAL A 78 -0.37 11.35 -13.66
N GLY A 79 -0.16 11.64 -14.95
CA GLY A 79 -1.21 11.71 -15.96
C GLY A 79 -1.67 10.32 -16.45
N VAL A 80 -2.88 10.25 -17.00
CA VAL A 80 -3.41 9.02 -17.64
C VAL A 80 -2.50 8.49 -18.76
N ASP A 81 -1.80 9.38 -19.47
CA ASP A 81 -0.90 9.00 -20.56
C ASP A 81 0.34 8.23 -20.04
N ALA A 82 0.82 8.57 -18.85
CA ALA A 82 1.91 7.84 -18.20
C ALA A 82 1.47 6.43 -17.78
N VAL A 83 0.25 6.31 -17.23
CA VAL A 83 -0.32 5.02 -16.83
C VAL A 83 -0.48 4.09 -18.03
N VAL A 84 -1.10 4.54 -19.13
CA VAL A 84 -1.32 3.67 -20.29
C VAL A 84 -0.01 3.28 -20.97
N LYS A 85 0.97 4.19 -20.99
CA LYS A 85 2.33 3.89 -21.46
C LYS A 85 2.98 2.79 -20.62
N ARG A 86 2.90 2.88 -19.28
CA ARG A 86 3.43 1.86 -18.36
C ARG A 86 2.70 0.53 -18.48
N ALA A 87 1.37 0.57 -18.62
CA ALA A 87 0.53 -0.62 -18.78
C ALA A 87 0.64 -1.29 -20.15
N GLY A 88 1.29 -0.65 -21.14
CA GLY A 88 1.39 -1.18 -22.51
C GLY A 88 0.06 -1.21 -23.25
N VAL A 89 -0.91 -0.36 -22.87
CA VAL A 89 -2.23 -0.26 -23.49
C VAL A 89 -2.45 1.15 -24.05
N ASN A 90 -3.53 1.34 -24.81
CA ASN A 90 -3.91 2.67 -25.30
C ASN A 90 -4.93 3.36 -24.38
N LYS A 91 -5.07 4.68 -24.54
CA LYS A 91 -5.98 5.53 -23.78
C LYS A 91 -7.46 5.12 -23.88
N MET A 92 -7.87 4.65 -25.06
CA MET A 92 -9.23 4.12 -25.27
C MET A 92 -9.49 2.88 -24.41
N CYS A 93 -8.47 2.03 -24.22
CA CYS A 93 -8.55 0.86 -23.36
C CYS A 93 -8.72 1.26 -21.89
N LEU A 94 -8.00 2.29 -21.43
CA LEU A 94 -8.17 2.84 -20.08
C LEU A 94 -9.61 3.28 -19.84
N TYR A 95 -10.15 4.15 -20.70
CA TYR A 95 -11.51 4.67 -20.49
C TYR A 95 -12.63 3.62 -20.66
N ARG A 96 -12.33 2.48 -21.29
CA ARG A 96 -13.23 1.32 -21.31
C ARG A 96 -13.23 0.57 -19.97
N GLN A 97 -12.14 0.63 -19.21
CA GLN A 97 -12.02 -0.07 -17.91
C GLN A 97 -12.36 0.86 -16.72
N PHE A 98 -12.03 2.14 -16.82
CA PHE A 98 -12.26 3.15 -15.79
C PHE A 98 -12.89 4.39 -16.43
N ALA A 99 -14.09 4.78 -16.00
CA ALA A 99 -14.83 5.87 -16.62
C ALA A 99 -14.12 7.23 -16.53
N SER A 100 -13.22 7.39 -15.55
CA SER A 100 -12.43 8.59 -15.32
C SER A 100 -11.07 8.25 -14.69
N LYS A 101 -10.20 9.26 -14.55
CA LYS A 101 -9.00 9.12 -13.72
C LYS A 101 -9.36 8.87 -12.25
N ASP A 102 -10.44 9.48 -11.76
CA ASP A 102 -10.88 9.31 -10.38
C ASP A 102 -11.32 7.88 -10.09
N GLU A 103 -12.02 7.23 -11.01
CA GLU A 103 -12.33 5.79 -10.93
C GLU A 103 -11.06 4.93 -10.80
N LEU A 104 -10.02 5.25 -11.59
CA LEU A 104 -8.73 4.57 -11.47
C LEU A 104 -8.04 4.86 -10.12
N ILE A 105 -8.17 6.09 -9.58
CA ILE A 105 -7.66 6.44 -8.25
C ILE A 105 -8.38 5.66 -7.16
N LEU A 106 -9.69 5.50 -7.26
CA LEU A 106 -10.48 4.72 -6.30
C LEU A 106 -10.09 3.24 -6.34
N ALA A 107 -9.91 2.66 -7.53
CA ALA A 107 -9.42 1.29 -7.67
C ALA A 107 -8.00 1.11 -7.09
N TYR A 108 -7.12 2.10 -7.28
CA TYR A 108 -5.82 2.14 -6.63
C TYR A 108 -5.95 2.16 -5.10
N LEU A 109 -6.80 3.03 -4.54
CA LEU A 109 -6.99 3.16 -3.10
C LEU A 109 -7.59 1.90 -2.48
N ASP A 110 -8.51 1.22 -3.18
CA ASP A 110 -9.05 -0.06 -2.76
C ASP A 110 -7.96 -1.14 -2.67
N HIS A 111 -7.12 -1.25 -3.71
CA HIS A 111 -5.96 -2.14 -3.69
C HIS A 111 -5.00 -1.83 -2.52
N MET A 112 -4.69 -0.55 -2.30
CA MET A 112 -3.84 -0.12 -1.19
C MET A 112 -4.49 -0.36 0.18
N GLN A 113 -5.83 -0.27 0.28
CA GLN A 113 -6.58 -0.55 1.50
C GLN A 113 -6.42 -2.02 1.87
N THR A 114 -6.70 -2.94 0.94
CA THR A 114 -6.52 -4.38 1.15
C THR A 114 -5.11 -4.68 1.62
N ALA A 115 -4.10 -4.24 0.88
CA ALA A 115 -2.70 -4.50 1.24
C ALA A 115 -2.30 -3.90 2.60
N SER A 116 -2.80 -2.72 2.95
CA SER A 116 -2.48 -2.05 4.21
C SER A 116 -3.17 -2.67 5.41
N LEU A 117 -4.44 -3.07 5.28
CA LEU A 117 -5.19 -3.75 6.34
C LEU A 117 -4.64 -5.17 6.55
N THR A 118 -4.32 -5.91 5.48
CA THR A 118 -3.66 -7.22 5.60
C THR A 118 -2.38 -7.15 6.43
N ARG A 119 -1.53 -6.14 6.22
CA ARG A 119 -0.31 -5.95 7.02
C ARG A 119 -0.60 -5.70 8.51
N ILE A 120 -1.66 -4.96 8.82
CA ILE A 120 -2.07 -4.74 10.21
C ILE A 120 -2.57 -6.05 10.81
N ASP A 121 -3.41 -6.78 10.09
CA ASP A 121 -3.96 -8.06 10.53
C ASP A 121 -2.86 -9.12 10.74
N GLU A 122 -1.84 -9.15 9.88
CA GLU A 122 -0.63 -9.96 10.04
C GLU A 122 0.18 -9.57 11.27
N SER A 123 0.31 -8.26 11.56
CA SER A 123 0.97 -7.77 12.77
C SER A 123 0.24 -8.25 14.02
N ILE A 124 -1.10 -8.16 14.01
CA ILE A 124 -1.97 -8.62 15.09
C ILE A 124 -1.86 -10.14 15.27
N ALA A 125 -1.80 -10.91 14.18
CA ALA A 125 -1.73 -12.37 14.21
C ALA A 125 -0.45 -12.89 14.88
N LYS A 126 0.68 -12.17 14.78
CA LYS A 126 1.97 -12.54 15.41
C LYS A 126 1.89 -12.68 16.93
N ARG A 127 0.92 -12.04 17.60
CA ARG A 127 0.74 -12.04 19.06
C ARG A 127 -0.68 -12.46 19.47
N ALA A 128 -1.22 -13.46 18.78
CA ALA A 128 -2.58 -13.95 18.98
C ALA A 128 -2.89 -14.21 20.48
N GLY A 129 -3.99 -13.62 20.97
CA GLY A 129 -4.43 -13.76 22.36
C GLY A 129 -3.78 -12.78 23.35
N GLU A 130 -2.86 -11.92 22.90
CA GLU A 130 -2.17 -10.94 23.73
C GLU A 130 -2.48 -9.50 23.27
N PRO A 131 -3.69 -8.95 23.51
CA PRO A 131 -4.15 -7.69 22.88
C PRO A 131 -3.22 -6.48 23.08
N ARG A 132 -2.59 -6.38 24.27
CA ARG A 132 -1.56 -5.38 24.53
C ARG A 132 -0.33 -5.54 23.63
N ALA A 133 0.15 -6.77 23.48
CA ALA A 133 1.28 -7.08 22.60
C ALA A 133 0.91 -6.95 21.11
N GLN A 134 -0.33 -7.25 20.73
CA GLN A 134 -0.86 -7.06 19.38
C GLN A 134 -0.84 -5.58 18.97
N MET A 135 -1.30 -4.68 19.84
CA MET A 135 -1.20 -3.23 19.59
C MET A 135 0.25 -2.81 19.37
N LEU A 136 1.17 -3.24 20.24
CA LEU A 136 2.59 -2.91 20.12
C LEU A 136 3.22 -3.48 18.84
N GLN A 137 2.81 -4.68 18.42
CA GLN A 137 3.36 -5.35 17.23
C GLN A 137 3.12 -4.56 15.95
N ILE A 138 1.99 -3.87 15.82
CA ILE A 138 1.69 -2.98 14.68
C ILE A 138 2.78 -1.91 14.53
N PHE A 139 3.23 -1.32 15.64
CA PHE A 139 4.25 -0.27 15.64
C PHE A 139 5.66 -0.81 15.45
N LEU A 140 5.96 -2.01 15.96
CA LEU A 140 7.23 -2.70 15.69
C LEU A 140 7.39 -2.97 14.19
N ASP A 141 6.38 -3.56 13.57
CA ASP A 141 6.38 -3.88 12.15
C ASP A 141 6.39 -2.62 11.27
N LEU A 142 5.69 -1.55 11.70
CA LEU A 142 5.76 -0.27 11.02
C LEU A 142 7.16 0.34 11.10
N ALA A 143 7.79 0.36 12.27
CA ALA A 143 9.13 0.93 12.44
C ALA A 143 10.16 0.21 11.56
N GLU A 144 10.08 -1.13 11.47
CA GLU A 144 10.92 -1.92 10.58
C GLU A 144 10.66 -1.57 9.11
N ARG A 145 9.38 -1.63 8.67
CA ARG A 145 9.01 -1.36 7.28
C ARG A 145 9.35 0.07 6.85
N ALA A 146 9.09 1.05 7.71
CA ALA A 146 9.38 2.45 7.46
C ALA A 146 10.88 2.75 7.41
N SER A 147 11.72 1.85 7.92
CA SER A 147 13.18 1.96 7.86
C SER A 147 13.80 1.33 6.60
N LYS A 148 12.99 0.76 5.70
CA LYS A 148 13.49 0.19 4.44
C LYS A 148 13.68 1.28 3.38
N PRO A 149 14.74 1.20 2.54
CA PRO A 149 14.87 2.04 1.36
C PRO A 149 13.63 1.95 0.46
N GLY A 150 13.24 3.05 -0.16
CA GLY A 150 12.07 3.12 -1.04
C GLY A 150 10.72 3.19 -0.32
N TYR A 151 10.68 3.19 1.02
CA TYR A 151 9.43 3.34 1.75
C TYR A 151 8.78 4.71 1.50
N ARG A 152 7.52 4.69 1.06
CA ARG A 152 6.76 5.88 0.62
C ARG A 152 5.60 6.25 1.56
N GLY A 153 5.71 5.89 2.84
CA GLY A 153 4.76 6.29 3.86
C GLY A 153 3.42 5.55 3.72
N CYS A 154 2.35 6.21 4.17
CA CYS A 154 0.99 5.70 4.01
C CYS A 154 0.38 6.24 2.71
N PRO A 155 -0.12 5.39 1.80
CA PRO A 155 -0.77 5.83 0.56
C PRO A 155 -1.92 6.80 0.82
N PHE A 156 -2.69 6.58 1.90
CA PHE A 156 -3.84 7.40 2.25
C PHE A 156 -3.45 8.79 2.79
N VAL A 157 -2.32 8.90 3.50
CA VAL A 157 -1.78 10.20 3.94
C VAL A 157 -1.27 11.00 2.76
N ASN A 158 -0.59 10.34 1.81
CA ASN A 158 -0.12 10.99 0.59
C ASN A 158 -1.31 11.53 -0.22
N VAL A 159 -2.36 10.72 -0.42
CA VAL A 159 -3.58 11.17 -1.08
C VAL A 159 -4.29 12.28 -0.29
N ALA A 160 -4.32 12.21 1.04
CA ALA A 160 -4.87 13.28 1.87
C ALA A 160 -4.17 14.63 1.62
N ALA A 161 -2.84 14.61 1.51
CA ALA A 161 -2.04 15.80 1.25
C ALA A 161 -2.28 16.39 -0.15
N GLU A 162 -2.60 15.54 -1.13
CA GLU A 162 -2.86 15.97 -2.50
C GLU A 162 -4.30 16.47 -2.74
N PHE A 163 -5.29 15.99 -1.97
CA PHE A 163 -6.71 16.29 -2.18
C PHE A 163 -7.32 17.07 -1.00
N PRO A 164 -7.37 18.42 -1.05
CA PRO A 164 -7.83 19.21 0.10
C PRO A 164 -9.35 19.17 0.33
N ASP A 165 -10.15 18.88 -0.70
CA ASP A 165 -11.61 18.86 -0.60
C ASP A 165 -12.11 17.58 0.12
N PRO A 166 -12.71 17.69 1.33
CA PRO A 166 -13.20 16.54 2.07
C PRO A 166 -14.33 15.78 1.36
N GLU A 167 -15.06 16.43 0.45
CA GLU A 167 -16.17 15.80 -0.27
C GLU A 167 -15.73 14.95 -1.47
N HIS A 168 -14.47 15.10 -1.90
CA HIS A 168 -13.89 14.33 -2.98
C HIS A 168 -13.89 12.83 -2.66
N ALA A 169 -14.22 11.97 -3.63
CA ALA A 169 -14.34 10.52 -3.41
C ALA A 169 -13.05 9.88 -2.86
N ALA A 170 -11.88 10.30 -3.36
CA ALA A 170 -10.59 9.88 -2.81
C ALA A 170 -10.42 10.22 -1.32
N ARG A 171 -10.96 11.35 -0.85
CA ARG A 171 -10.90 11.76 0.56
C ARG A 171 -11.85 10.97 1.43
N LYS A 172 -13.03 10.63 0.92
CA LYS A 172 -13.94 9.67 1.57
C LYS A 172 -13.27 8.29 1.72
N SER A 173 -12.56 7.80 0.70
CA SER A 173 -11.79 6.55 0.80
C SER A 173 -10.69 6.62 1.86
N VAL A 174 -9.98 7.76 2.00
CA VAL A 174 -9.01 7.97 3.10
C VAL A 174 -9.68 7.85 4.46
N VAL A 175 -10.81 8.53 4.68
CA VAL A 175 -11.54 8.47 5.95
C VAL A 175 -11.99 7.05 6.27
N ASN A 176 -12.52 6.32 5.28
CA ASN A 176 -12.95 4.94 5.44
C ASN A 176 -11.80 4.02 5.86
N TYR A 177 -10.64 4.10 5.20
CA TYR A 177 -9.47 3.34 5.60
C TYR A 177 -9.03 3.65 7.03
N LYS A 178 -9.02 4.93 7.43
CA LYS A 178 -8.63 5.31 8.79
C LYS A 178 -9.62 4.80 9.83
N ALA A 179 -10.93 4.80 9.52
CA ALA A 179 -11.95 4.21 10.37
C ALA A 179 -11.73 2.70 10.59
N GLU A 180 -11.34 1.96 9.56
CA GLU A 180 -11.00 0.52 9.66
C GLU A 180 -9.78 0.25 10.58
N VAL A 181 -8.80 1.15 10.57
CA VAL A 181 -7.64 1.06 11.48
C VAL A 181 -8.05 1.38 12.91
N VAL A 182 -8.81 2.46 13.11
CA VAL A 182 -9.36 2.86 14.42
C VAL A 182 -10.22 1.74 15.01
N GLN A 183 -11.04 1.08 14.21
CA GLN A 183 -11.87 -0.03 14.65
C GLN A 183 -11.05 -1.21 15.17
N ARG A 184 -9.97 -1.59 14.48
CA ARG A 184 -9.05 -2.65 14.92
C ARG A 184 -8.36 -2.30 16.24
N LEU A 185 -7.82 -1.08 16.35
CA LEU A 185 -7.19 -0.61 17.58
C LEU A 185 -8.19 -0.56 18.75
N THR A 186 -9.42 -0.11 18.49
CA THR A 186 -10.51 -0.09 19.48
C THR A 186 -10.85 -1.49 19.96
N ALA A 187 -10.94 -2.47 19.06
CA ALA A 187 -11.19 -3.86 19.42
C ALA A 187 -10.07 -4.42 20.30
N LEU A 188 -8.80 -4.14 19.97
CA LEU A 188 -7.65 -4.58 20.76
C LEU A 188 -7.61 -3.92 22.15
N ALA A 189 -7.81 -2.61 22.23
CA ALA A 189 -7.85 -1.89 23.50
C ALA A 189 -8.99 -2.41 24.40
N THR A 190 -10.17 -2.65 23.82
CA THR A 190 -11.32 -3.24 24.54
C THR A 190 -10.98 -4.65 25.04
N ALA A 191 -10.39 -5.51 24.19
CA ALA A 191 -9.97 -6.85 24.57
C ALA A 191 -8.85 -6.86 25.63
N ALA A 192 -8.03 -5.80 25.69
CA ALA A 192 -7.03 -5.62 26.75
C ALA A 192 -7.64 -5.20 28.10
N GLY A 193 -8.94 -4.86 28.16
CA GLY A 193 -9.63 -4.42 29.37
C GLY A 193 -9.62 -2.91 29.60
N VAL A 194 -9.28 -2.10 28.60
CA VAL A 194 -9.35 -0.64 28.69
C VAL A 194 -10.82 -0.21 28.76
N ARG A 195 -11.23 0.39 29.88
CA ARG A 195 -12.63 0.80 30.13
C ARG A 195 -13.14 1.87 29.18
N ASN A 196 -12.28 2.85 28.85
CA ASN A 196 -12.54 3.90 27.88
C ASN A 196 -11.45 3.87 26.79
N PRO A 197 -11.64 3.12 25.69
CA PRO A 197 -10.60 2.93 24.69
C PRO A 197 -10.21 4.20 23.90
N ALA A 198 -11.11 5.18 23.80
CA ALA A 198 -10.97 6.29 22.85
C ALA A 198 -9.66 7.09 23.01
N PRO A 199 -9.27 7.58 24.21
CA PRO A 199 -8.02 8.34 24.36
C PRO A 199 -6.77 7.56 23.96
N LEU A 200 -6.73 6.24 24.26
CA LEU A 200 -5.63 5.38 23.84
C LEU A 200 -5.61 5.23 22.31
N VAL A 201 -6.77 4.95 21.70
CA VAL A 201 -6.87 4.76 20.24
C VAL A 201 -6.52 6.04 19.49
N ASP A 202 -6.93 7.21 19.99
CA ASP A 202 -6.60 8.50 19.40
C ASP A 202 -5.10 8.79 19.49
N ALA A 203 -4.48 8.54 20.65
CA ALA A 203 -3.04 8.69 20.83
C ALA A 203 -2.25 7.75 19.92
N LEU A 204 -2.67 6.48 19.80
CA LEU A 204 -2.06 5.49 18.90
C LEU A 204 -2.23 5.88 17.43
N SER A 205 -3.40 6.40 17.06
CA SER A 205 -3.67 6.88 15.70
C SER A 205 -2.80 8.10 15.37
N LEU A 206 -2.63 9.03 16.32
CA LEU A 206 -1.79 10.21 16.14
C LEU A 206 -0.32 9.85 15.90
N ILE A 207 0.26 8.97 16.72
CA ILE A 207 1.66 8.54 16.52
C ILE A 207 1.82 7.69 15.25
N LEU A 208 0.76 6.99 14.81
CA LEU A 208 0.77 6.26 13.55
C LEU A 208 0.88 7.22 12.36
N GLU A 209 0.11 8.31 12.34
CA GLU A 209 0.25 9.38 11.34
C GLU A 209 1.63 10.03 11.41
N GLY A 210 2.11 10.31 12.63
CA GLY A 210 3.44 10.87 12.86
C GLY A 210 4.56 9.99 12.31
N ALA A 211 4.47 8.67 12.47
CA ALA A 211 5.42 7.72 11.91
C ALA A 211 5.44 7.74 10.38
N TYR A 212 4.27 7.78 9.74
CA TYR A 212 4.18 7.89 8.28
C TYR A 212 4.83 9.18 7.77
N ALA A 213 4.51 10.32 8.37
CA ALA A 213 5.09 11.61 8.01
C ALA A 213 6.61 11.68 8.27
N ALA A 214 7.06 11.19 9.44
CA ALA A 214 8.48 11.14 9.81
C ALA A 214 9.29 10.29 8.82
N SER A 215 8.73 9.18 8.32
CA SER A 215 9.40 8.34 7.33
C SER A 215 9.71 9.08 6.02
N GLN A 216 8.81 9.98 5.61
CA GLN A 216 8.99 10.78 4.39
C GLN A 216 9.92 11.98 4.62
N THR A 217 9.91 12.53 5.84
CA THR A 217 10.67 13.74 6.16
C THR A 217 12.13 13.44 6.46
N PHE A 218 12.40 12.40 7.27
CA PHE A 218 13.74 12.09 7.76
C PHE A 218 14.40 10.90 7.06
N GLY A 219 13.63 10.17 6.26
CA GLY A 219 14.10 9.02 5.51
C GLY A 219 14.30 7.74 6.34
N PRO A 220 14.74 6.67 5.67
CA PRO A 220 14.83 5.33 6.24
C PRO A 220 15.79 5.24 7.44
N GLY A 221 15.35 4.58 8.51
CA GLY A 221 16.19 4.30 9.68
C GLY A 221 16.54 5.54 10.51
N SER A 222 15.81 6.64 10.33
CA SER A 222 16.02 7.89 11.07
C SER A 222 15.69 7.76 12.57
N PRO A 223 16.30 8.58 13.46
CA PRO A 223 16.05 8.50 14.90
C PRO A 223 14.57 8.58 15.31
N PRO A 224 13.71 9.44 14.71
CA PRO A 224 12.28 9.48 15.04
C PRO A 224 11.54 8.17 14.74
N LEU A 225 11.95 7.41 13.72
CA LEU A 225 11.36 6.10 13.45
C LEU A 225 11.83 5.03 14.44
N ARG A 226 13.10 5.09 14.88
CA ARG A 226 13.66 4.10 15.82
C ARG A 226 12.99 4.14 17.19
N ILE A 227 12.53 5.31 17.63
CA ILE A 227 11.88 5.47 18.94
C ILE A 227 10.39 5.09 18.92
N LEU A 228 9.78 4.90 17.74
CA LEU A 228 8.35 4.62 17.60
C LEU A 228 7.86 3.45 18.47
N PRO A 229 8.52 2.27 18.52
CA PRO A 229 8.03 1.18 19.37
C PRO A 229 8.09 1.49 20.86
N THR A 230 9.06 2.29 21.29
CA THR A 230 9.18 2.74 22.69
C THR A 230 8.05 3.69 23.05
N VAL A 231 7.80 4.69 22.19
CA VAL A 231 6.70 5.66 22.38
C VAL A 231 5.34 4.94 22.39
N ALA A 232 5.11 4.03 21.43
CA ALA A 232 3.88 3.25 21.38
C ALA A 232 3.68 2.42 22.65
N ARG A 233 4.74 1.78 23.16
CA ARG A 233 4.68 1.04 24.42
C ARG A 233 4.27 1.96 25.58
N GLN A 234 4.90 3.11 25.72
CA GLN A 234 4.59 4.07 26.80
C GLN A 234 3.14 4.54 26.74
N ILE A 235 2.63 4.86 25.55
CA ILE A 235 1.23 5.25 25.34
C ILE A 235 0.29 4.10 25.70
N ILE A 236 0.61 2.86 25.30
CA ILE A 236 -0.17 1.68 25.67
C ILE A 236 -0.20 1.52 27.19
N GLU A 237 0.94 1.62 27.89
CA GLU A 237 0.98 1.54 29.36
C GLU A 237 0.09 2.59 30.02
N ALA A 238 0.21 3.85 29.60
CA ALA A 238 -0.59 4.96 30.13
C ALA A 238 -2.09 4.72 29.89
N GLY A 239 -2.47 4.24 28.69
CA GLY A 239 -3.85 3.89 28.37
C GLY A 239 -4.38 2.72 29.20
N MET A 240 -3.55 1.71 29.47
CA MET A 240 -3.90 0.60 30.36
C MET A 240 -4.08 1.04 31.81
N ALA A 241 -3.28 2.02 32.26
CA ALA A 241 -3.39 2.62 33.59
C ALA A 241 -4.56 3.61 33.72
N GLY A 242 -5.18 4.02 32.60
CA GLY A 242 -6.24 5.03 32.57
C GLY A 242 -5.72 6.46 32.79
N GLU A 243 -4.47 6.72 32.41
CA GLU A 243 -3.79 8.02 32.55
C GLU A 243 -3.95 8.91 31.31
N LEU A 244 -4.58 8.38 30.25
CA LEU A 244 -4.90 9.14 29.04
C LEU A 244 -6.34 9.68 29.14
N ASP A 245 -6.45 11.00 29.19
CA ASP A 245 -7.72 11.71 29.13
C ASP A 245 -7.93 12.33 27.75
N ALA A 246 -9.18 12.35 27.27
CA ALA A 246 -9.55 13.20 26.15
C ALA A 246 -9.54 14.66 26.64
N ALA A 247 -8.75 15.50 25.97
CA ALA A 247 -8.68 16.94 26.25
C ALA A 247 -10.01 17.64 25.94
#